data_AF-A0A5E7P4U3-F1
#
_entry.id   AF-A0A5E7P4U3-F1
#
_cell.length_a   1.000
_cell.length_b   1.000
_cell.length_c   1.000
_cell.angle_alpha   90.00
_cell.angle_beta   90.00
_cell.angle_gamma   90.00
#
_symmetry.space_group_name_H-M   'P 1'
#
loop_
_entity.id
_entity.type
_entity.pdbx_description
1 polymer ?
#
loop_
_entity_poly.entity_id
_entity_poly.type
_entity_poly.pdbx_seq_one_letter_code
_entity_poly.pdbx_strand_id
1 'polypeptide(L)'
;MRLTHLFLWTALLTLSACVTSVDHWSKPGATQATIDHDKAECQYQAKSATASYSSAPSDKSMSAAVGAGVGDGIVVAEKQIDLTNDCMRLRGYSGS
;
A
#
# COMPACT_ATOMS: atom_id res chain seq x y z
N MET A 1 -20.31 3.79 -30.36
CA MET A 1 -20.88 3.19 -29.13
C MET A 1 -20.25 1.83 -28.76
N ARG A 2 -19.96 0.90 -29.70
CA ARG A 2 -19.31 -0.39 -29.36
C ARG A 2 -17.85 -0.29 -28.88
N LEU A 3 -17.09 0.70 -29.38
CA LEU A 3 -15.68 0.89 -29.03
C LEU A 3 -15.47 1.45 -27.61
N THR A 4 -16.39 2.29 -27.14
CA THR A 4 -16.37 2.85 -25.78
C THR A 4 -16.64 1.80 -24.71
N HIS A 5 -17.53 0.83 -24.99
CA HIS A 5 -17.76 -0.30 -24.08
C HIS A 5 -16.57 -1.25 -24.01
N LEU A 6 -15.89 -1.51 -25.13
CA LEU A 6 -14.67 -2.31 -25.13
C LEU A 6 -13.57 -1.69 -24.27
N PHE A 7 -13.33 -0.37 -24.41
CA PHE A 7 -12.35 0.35 -23.58
C PHE A 7 -12.73 0.37 -22.08
N LEU A 8 -14.02 0.47 -21.76
CA LEU A 8 -14.49 0.45 -20.38
C LEU A 8 -14.27 -0.93 -19.72
N TRP A 9 -14.43 -2.01 -20.49
CA TRP A 9 -14.24 -3.38 -20.01
C TRP A 9 -12.77 -3.75 -19.85
N THR A 10 -11.87 -3.32 -20.74
CA THR A 10 -10.42 -3.53 -20.57
C THR A 10 -9.86 -2.74 -19.39
N ALA A 11 -10.36 -1.53 -19.13
CA ALA A 11 -9.94 -0.74 -17.96
C ALA A 11 -10.35 -1.38 -16.62
N LEU A 12 -11.48 -2.10 -16.58
CA LEU A 12 -11.95 -2.80 -15.37
C LEU A 12 -11.10 -4.03 -15.03
N LEU A 13 -10.51 -4.70 -16.04
CA LEU A 13 -9.70 -5.91 -15.85
C LEU A 13 -8.27 -5.62 -15.36
N THR A 14 -7.76 -4.40 -15.54
CA THR A 14 -6.41 -4.03 -15.09
C THR A 14 -6.32 -3.60 -13.63
N LEU A 15 -7.46 -3.48 -12.91
CA LEU A 15 -7.46 -3.04 -11.50
C LEU A 15 -7.30 -4.18 -10.48
N SER A 16 -7.16 -5.45 -10.90
CA SER A 16 -6.91 -6.56 -9.98
C SER A 16 -5.42 -6.74 -9.67
N ALA A 17 -4.69 -5.65 -9.42
CA ALA A 17 -3.45 -5.73 -8.67
C ALA A 17 -3.86 -5.94 -7.21
N CYS A 18 -3.84 -7.19 -6.75
CA CYS A 18 -4.22 -7.55 -5.39
C CYS A 18 -3.24 -6.90 -4.40
N VAL A 19 -3.54 -5.69 -3.93
CA VAL A 19 -3.02 -5.20 -2.65
C VAL A 19 -3.58 -6.16 -1.60
N THR A 20 -2.73 -7.08 -1.14
CA THR A 20 -3.07 -7.99 -0.03
C THR A 20 -2.92 -7.21 1.27
N SER A 21 -3.87 -6.31 1.54
CA SER A 21 -4.04 -5.79 2.90
C SER A 21 -4.51 -6.95 3.77
N VAL A 22 -3.73 -7.28 4.80
CA VAL A 22 -4.12 -8.31 5.77
C VAL A 22 -5.05 -7.70 6.80
N ASP A 23 -6.30 -8.13 6.80
CA ASP A 23 -7.31 -7.67 7.75
C ASP A 23 -7.16 -8.36 9.11
N HIS A 24 -6.79 -9.64 9.15
CA HIS A 24 -6.68 -10.40 10.38
C HIS A 24 -5.27 -10.97 10.61
N TRP A 25 -4.69 -10.65 11.77
CA TRP A 25 -3.39 -11.15 12.21
C TRP A 25 -3.56 -12.09 13.39
N SER A 26 -2.89 -13.23 13.33
CA SER A 26 -2.93 -14.21 14.41
C SER A 26 -1.53 -14.74 14.73
N LYS A 27 -1.29 -14.98 16.02
CA LYS A 27 -0.08 -15.60 16.56
C LYS A 27 -0.44 -16.39 17.82
N PRO A 28 0.07 -17.63 17.98
CA PRO A 28 -0.21 -18.42 19.18
C PRO A 28 0.15 -17.66 20.46
N GLY A 29 -0.82 -17.52 21.37
CA GLY A 29 -0.64 -16.86 22.66
C GLY A 29 -0.67 -15.33 22.64
N ALA A 30 -0.85 -14.68 21.48
CA ALA A 30 -1.02 -13.24 21.41
C ALA A 30 -2.47 -12.83 21.72
N THR A 31 -2.64 -11.78 22.52
CA THR A 31 -3.96 -11.16 22.73
C THR A 31 -4.24 -10.14 21.62
N GLN A 32 -5.51 -9.78 21.42
CA GLN A 32 -5.87 -8.74 20.45
C GLN A 32 -5.15 -7.40 20.74
N ALA A 33 -5.02 -7.03 22.01
CA ALA A 33 -4.29 -5.82 22.41
C ALA A 33 -2.80 -5.87 22.00
N THR A 34 -2.17 -7.04 22.10
CA THR A 34 -0.79 -7.25 21.65
C THR A 34 -0.67 -7.15 20.13
N ILE A 35 -1.61 -7.77 19.40
CA ILE A 35 -1.69 -7.70 17.94
C ILE A 35 -1.84 -6.25 17.47
N ASP A 36 -2.75 -5.50 18.10
CA ASP A 36 -3.02 -4.11 17.73
C ASP A 36 -1.83 -3.19 18.03
N HIS A 37 -1.16 -3.41 19.17
CA HIS A 37 0.05 -2.70 19.53
C HIS A 37 1.20 -2.96 18.53
N ASP A 38 1.47 -4.24 18.24
CA ASP A 38 2.50 -4.64 17.29
C ASP A 38 2.22 -4.11 15.88
N LYS A 39 0.95 -4.15 15.44
CA LYS A 39 0.51 -3.59 14.16
C LYS A 39 0.73 -2.08 14.10
N ALA A 40 0.38 -1.35 15.15
CA ALA A 40 0.59 0.10 15.22
C ALA A 40 2.08 0.46 15.16
N GLU A 41 2.94 -0.30 15.85
CA GLU A 41 4.39 -0.12 15.79
C GLU A 41 4.94 -0.39 14.39
N CYS A 42 4.51 -1.48 13.75
CA CYS A 42 4.87 -1.79 12.38
C CYS A 42 4.42 -0.70 11.38
N GLN A 43 3.22 -0.15 11.55
CA GLN A 43 2.73 0.97 10.74
C GLN A 43 3.57 2.23 10.93
N TYR A 44 4.00 2.52 12.15
CA TYR A 44 4.87 3.66 12.42
C TYR A 44 6.23 3.51 11.72
N GLN A 45 6.83 2.32 11.77
CA GLN A 45 8.08 2.02 11.09
C GLN A 45 7.94 2.09 9.55
N ALA A 46 6.83 1.58 9.01
CA ALA A 46 6.56 1.66 7.58
C ALA A 46 6.42 3.12 7.11
N LYS A 47 5.75 3.96 7.91
CA LYS A 47 5.62 5.41 7.65
C LYS A 47 6.97 6.13 7.70
N SER A 48 7.81 5.83 8.69
CA SER A 48 9.11 6.49 8.80
C SER A 48 10.05 6.07 7.67
N ALA A 49 10.04 4.79 7.27
CA ALA A 49 10.84 4.28 6.16
C ALA A 49 10.44 4.85 4.79
N THR A 50 9.18 5.27 4.63
CA THR A 50 8.65 5.82 3.37
C THR A 50 8.55 7.34 3.36
N ALA A 51 8.85 8.02 4.47
CA ALA A 51 8.74 9.47 4.62
C ALA A 51 9.62 10.26 3.63
N SER A 52 10.71 9.66 3.14
CA SER A 52 11.64 10.29 2.20
C SER A 52 11.37 9.93 0.73
N TYR A 53 10.31 9.16 0.46
CA TYR A 53 9.98 8.74 -0.90
C TYR A 53 9.31 9.91 -1.64
N SER A 54 10.06 10.55 -2.52
CA SER A 54 9.55 11.59 -3.42
C SER A 54 10.19 11.40 -4.79
N SER A 55 9.40 11.15 -5.82
CA SER A 55 9.83 11.22 -7.21
C SER A 55 9.63 12.65 -7.66
N ALA A 56 10.58 13.53 -7.33
CA ALA A 56 10.54 14.90 -7.83
C ALA A 56 10.41 14.86 -9.37
N PRO A 57 9.36 15.46 -9.97
CA PRO A 57 9.22 15.48 -11.42
C PRO A 57 10.37 16.28 -12.03
N SER A 58 11.11 15.68 -12.98
CA SER A 58 12.14 16.41 -13.76
C SER A 58 11.53 17.48 -14.67
N ASP A 59 10.22 17.42 -14.93
CA ASP A 59 9.52 18.31 -15.85
C ASP A 59 8.67 19.34 -15.12
N LYS A 60 8.91 20.63 -15.41
CA LYS A 60 8.30 21.82 -14.77
C LYS A 60 6.81 22.04 -15.07
N SER A 61 6.11 21.03 -15.56
CA SER A 61 4.67 21.10 -15.87
C SER A 61 3.85 20.80 -14.61
N MET A 62 2.93 21.69 -14.22
CA MET A 62 2.05 21.45 -13.06
C MET A 62 1.20 20.19 -13.21
N SER A 63 0.79 19.83 -14.44
CA SER A 63 0.04 18.59 -14.70
C SER A 63 0.91 17.34 -14.51
N ALA A 64 2.19 17.41 -14.87
CA ALA A 64 3.16 16.34 -14.61
C ALA A 64 3.47 16.23 -13.11
N ALA A 65 3.54 17.36 -12.40
CA ALA A 65 3.76 17.37 -10.95
C ALA A 65 2.58 16.81 -10.15
N VAL A 66 1.34 17.09 -10.55
CA VAL A 66 0.15 16.49 -9.94
C VAL A 66 0.09 14.98 -10.22
N GLY A 67 0.33 14.57 -11.47
CA GLY A 67 0.36 13.14 -11.84
C GLY A 67 1.45 12.36 -11.09
N ALA A 68 2.66 12.92 -10.99
CA ALA A 68 3.76 12.35 -10.23
C ALA A 68 3.46 12.31 -8.72
N GLY A 69 2.92 13.37 -8.15
CA GLY A 69 2.58 13.42 -6.71
C GLY A 69 1.47 12.43 -6.32
N VAL A 70 0.46 12.23 -7.19
CA VAL A 70 -0.59 11.23 -6.96
C VAL A 70 -0.02 9.81 -7.14
N GLY A 71 0.78 9.57 -8.19
CA GLY A 71 1.43 8.29 -8.42
C GLY A 71 2.38 7.89 -7.28
N ASP A 72 3.20 8.84 -6.80
CA ASP A 72 4.07 8.65 -5.65
C ASP A 72 3.28 8.36 -4.39
N GLY A 73 2.18 9.08 -4.14
CA GLY A 73 1.32 8.83 -3.01
C GLY A 73 0.75 7.40 -2.99
N ILE A 74 0.39 6.87 -4.16
CA ILE A 74 -0.10 5.49 -4.30
C ILE A 74 1.04 4.49 -4.04
N VAL A 75 2.21 4.66 -4.67
CA VAL A 75 3.36 3.77 -4.49
C VAL A 75 3.86 3.78 -3.05
N VAL A 76 3.84 4.94 -2.40
CA VAL A 76 4.19 5.10 -0.99
C VAL A 76 3.18 4.39 -0.09
N ALA A 77 1.88 4.47 -0.39
CA ALA A 77 0.86 3.76 0.35
C ALA A 77 1.01 2.23 0.20
N GLU A 78 1.24 1.74 -1.02
CA GLU A 78 1.51 0.33 -1.29
C GLU A 78 2.75 -0.15 -0.53
N LYS A 79 3.85 0.61 -0.58
CA LYS A 79 5.06 0.31 0.19
C LYS A 79 4.81 0.29 1.69
N GLN A 80 4.03 1.22 2.23
CA GLN A 80 3.67 1.21 3.65
C GLN A 80 2.90 -0.06 4.05
N ILE A 81 2.00 -0.54 3.18
CA ILE A 81 1.24 -1.78 3.41
C ILE A 81 2.19 -2.99 3.38
N ASP A 82 3.04 -3.09 2.37
CA ASP A 82 4.04 -4.16 2.25
C ASP A 82 4.95 -4.21 3.49
N LEU A 83 5.54 -3.07 3.86
CA LEU A 83 6.43 -2.95 5.02
C LEU A 83 5.72 -3.31 6.33
N THR A 84 4.46 -2.91 6.49
CA THR A 84 3.66 -3.27 7.67
C THR A 84 3.44 -4.78 7.72
N ASN A 85 3.05 -5.38 6.60
CA ASN A 85 2.82 -6.82 6.50
C ASN A 85 4.10 -7.62 6.76
N ASP A 86 5.24 -7.19 6.23
CA ASP A 86 6.54 -7.83 6.43
C ASP A 86 6.99 -7.74 7.90
N CYS A 87 6.81 -6.57 8.52
CA CYS A 87 7.09 -6.41 9.95
C CYS A 87 6.24 -7.36 10.82
N MET A 88 4.95 -7.49 10.53
CA MET A 88 4.07 -8.41 11.25
C MET A 88 4.50 -9.88 11.05
N ARG A 89 4.87 -10.27 9.83
CA ARG A 89 5.38 -11.62 9.54
C ARG A 89 6.72 -11.90 10.23
N LEU A 90 7.63 -10.93 10.29
CA LEU A 90 8.89 -11.04 11.03
C LEU A 90 8.66 -11.21 12.54
N ARG A 91 7.59 -10.64 13.09
CA ARG A 91 7.15 -10.89 14.48
C ARG A 91 6.49 -12.25 14.70
N GLY A 92 6.32 -13.05 13.64
CA GLY A 92 5.73 -14.38 13.68
C GLY A 92 4.21 -14.38 13.59
N TYR A 93 3.58 -13.28 13.15
CA TYR A 93 2.15 -13.27 12.86
C TYR A 93 1.87 -13.89 11.50
N SER A 94 0.79 -14.66 11.43
CA SER A 94 0.20 -15.14 10.18
C SER A 94 -1.00 -14.26 9.83
N GLY A 95 -1.03 -13.82 8.58
CA GLY A 95 -2.04 -12.92 8.05
C GLY A 95 -2.87 -13.60 6.98
N SER A 96 -4.20 -13.50 7.08
CA SER A 96 -5.16 -13.96 6.08
C SER A 96 -6.07 -12.84 5.64
#